data_AF-A0A182SB17-F1
#
_entry.id   AF-A0A182SB17-F1
#
_cell.length_a   1.000
_cell.length_b   1.000
_cell.length_c   1.000
_cell.angle_alpha   90.00
_cell.angle_beta   90.00
_cell.angle_gamma   90.00
#
_symmetry.space_group_name_H-M   'P 1'
#
loop_
_entity.id
_entity.type
_entity.pdbx_description
1 polymer ?
#
loop_
_entity_poly.entity_id
_entity_poly.type
_entity_poly.pdbx_seq_one_letter_code
_entity_poly.pdbx_strand_id
1 'polypeptide(L)'
;MKHSKRYLVGISALLVLVVGGGVALGRALNKDDDLMEDTTPKTMDVILTEIRSLMQDYSIEAYIIPSVDAHNSEYISLHDRRYQYVTNFTGSAGTAIIMLSKAAFWTDSRYHLQAENEIDPSYWTLMKEGVTGVPTRDEWLLSNLSPGAQVGTDPFLIASTEYERLGGVLAQHGYRLITLERNLVDIVWNNRPPQTSEE
;
A
#
# COMPACT_ATOMS: atom_id res chain seq x y z
N MET A 1 -14.48 -24.58 46.95
CA MET A 1 -14.49 -23.15 46.56
C MET A 1 -15.66 -22.89 45.61
N LYS A 2 -16.58 -21.99 46.05
CA LYS A 2 -17.57 -21.17 45.30
C LYS A 2 -18.62 -21.89 44.42
N HIS A 3 -19.85 -22.04 44.94
CA HIS A 3 -21.03 -21.15 44.77
C HIS A 3 -21.78 -21.40 43.45
N SER A 4 -22.82 -22.25 43.45
CA SER A 4 -24.24 -21.93 43.73
C SER A 4 -24.88 -21.00 42.69
N LYS A 5 -25.61 -21.61 41.75
CA LYS A 5 -26.62 -20.94 40.91
C LYS A 5 -27.74 -20.41 41.82
N ARG A 6 -28.01 -19.11 41.74
CA ARG A 6 -29.24 -18.49 42.25
C ARG A 6 -29.77 -17.48 41.24
N TYR A 7 -31.04 -17.63 40.95
CA TYR A 7 -31.87 -16.83 40.07
C TYR A 7 -31.95 -15.38 40.57
N LEU A 8 -31.67 -14.42 39.69
CA LEU A 8 -32.03 -13.02 39.93
C LEU A 8 -33.20 -12.69 38.99
N VAL A 9 -34.37 -12.55 39.59
CA VAL A 9 -35.56 -11.97 39.00
C VAL A 9 -35.24 -10.51 38.69
N GLY A 10 -34.87 -10.22 37.44
CA GLY A 10 -34.69 -8.86 36.93
C GLY A 10 -36.00 -8.37 36.35
N ILE A 11 -36.77 -7.64 37.15
CA ILE A 11 -38.01 -6.97 36.78
C ILE A 11 -37.73 -6.08 35.56
N SER A 12 -38.35 -6.40 34.42
CA SER A 12 -38.35 -5.55 33.23
C SER A 12 -39.19 -4.32 33.53
N ALA A 13 -38.55 -3.26 34.01
CA ALA A 13 -39.17 -1.95 34.18
C ALA A 13 -39.24 -1.29 32.81
N LEU A 14 -40.36 -1.53 32.12
CA LEU A 14 -40.77 -0.79 30.92
C LEU A 14 -41.02 0.67 31.33
N LEU A 15 -40.00 1.53 31.25
CA LEU A 15 -40.17 2.96 31.44
C LEU A 15 -40.74 3.57 30.16
N VAL A 16 -42.07 3.60 30.04
CA VAL A 16 -42.75 4.33 28.96
C VAL A 16 -42.84 5.80 29.37
N LEU A 17 -41.88 6.61 28.94
CA LEU A 17 -42.02 8.06 28.94
C LEU A 17 -42.85 8.46 27.73
N VAL A 18 -44.17 8.65 27.93
CA VAL A 18 -45.02 9.34 26.96
C VAL A 18 -44.91 10.84 27.21
N VAL A 19 -44.06 11.53 26.45
CA VAL A 19 -44.20 12.97 26.21
C VAL A 19 -44.32 13.12 24.70
N GLY A 20 -45.43 13.73 24.29
CA GLY A 20 -45.99 13.61 22.94
C GLY A 20 -45.07 14.05 21.80
N GLY A 21 -45.17 13.32 20.69
CA GLY A 21 -44.61 13.69 19.38
C GLY A 21 -43.42 12.84 18.95
N GLY A 22 -43.67 11.82 18.13
CA GLY A 22 -42.65 11.09 17.38
C GLY A 22 -42.39 9.67 17.88
N VAL A 23 -42.82 8.68 17.11
CA VAL A 23 -42.40 7.28 17.30
C VAL A 23 -40.96 7.16 16.80
N ALA A 24 -39.99 7.24 17.70
CA ALA A 24 -38.62 6.82 17.43
C ALA A 24 -38.52 5.31 17.73
N LEU A 25 -38.62 4.49 16.68
CA LEU A 25 -38.38 3.05 16.78
C LEU A 25 -36.86 2.81 16.85
N GLY A 26 -36.30 2.86 18.06
CA GLY A 26 -34.92 2.46 18.31
C GLY A 26 -34.74 0.97 18.03
N ARG A 27 -34.13 0.63 16.89
CA ARG A 27 -33.59 -0.72 16.66
C ARG A 27 -32.44 -0.91 17.66
N ALA A 28 -32.60 -1.84 18.58
CA ALA A 28 -31.50 -2.36 19.39
C ALA A 28 -30.52 -3.06 18.43
N LEU A 29 -29.40 -2.41 18.14
CA LEU A 29 -28.28 -3.05 17.45
C LEU A 29 -27.60 -3.96 18.47
N ASN A 30 -27.63 -5.27 18.20
CA ASN A 30 -26.87 -6.25 18.97
C ASN A 30 -25.41 -5.86 18.97
N LYS A 31 -24.79 -5.90 20.15
CA LYS A 31 -23.41 -5.48 20.40
C LYS A 31 -22.38 -6.58 20.08
N ASP A 32 -22.78 -7.51 19.20
CA ASP A 32 -22.02 -8.69 18.78
C ASP A 32 -21.91 -8.76 17.23
N ASP A 33 -21.98 -7.61 16.54
CA ASP A 33 -21.43 -7.54 15.18
C ASP A 33 -19.91 -7.63 15.33
N ASP A 34 -19.39 -8.84 15.10
CA ASP A 34 -17.99 -9.08 14.74
C ASP A 34 -17.56 -7.98 13.77
N LEU A 35 -16.51 -7.24 14.11
CA LEU A 35 -15.83 -6.34 13.17
C LEU A 35 -15.17 -7.21 12.11
N MET A 36 -15.95 -7.67 11.13
CA MET A 36 -15.45 -8.37 9.95
C MET A 36 -14.47 -7.44 9.26
N GLU A 37 -13.21 -7.87 9.15
CA GLU A 37 -12.18 -7.15 8.42
C GLU A 37 -12.65 -6.95 6.98
N ASP A 38 -12.67 -5.70 6.49
CA ASP A 38 -13.13 -5.39 5.14
C ASP A 38 -12.13 -5.97 4.13
N THR A 39 -12.48 -7.10 3.52
CA THR A 39 -11.67 -7.81 2.52
C THR A 39 -12.02 -7.43 1.09
N THR A 40 -12.85 -6.41 0.88
CA THR A 40 -13.29 -5.99 -0.45
C THR A 40 -12.08 -5.49 -1.27
N PRO A 41 -11.84 -6.01 -2.50
CA PRO A 41 -10.79 -5.50 -3.35
C PRO A 41 -10.95 -4.00 -3.60
N LYS A 42 -9.91 -3.22 -3.29
CA LYS A 42 -9.87 -1.78 -3.52
C LYS A 42 -9.62 -1.47 -4.99
N THR A 43 -10.21 -0.38 -5.47
CA THR A 43 -9.89 0.16 -6.79
C THR A 43 -8.54 0.89 -6.77
N MET A 44 -7.92 1.06 -7.95
CA MET A 44 -6.59 1.66 -8.07
C MET A 44 -6.54 3.10 -7.52
N ASP A 45 -7.60 3.88 -7.72
CA ASP A 45 -7.70 5.25 -7.20
C ASP A 45 -7.68 5.28 -5.67
N VAL A 46 -8.38 4.33 -5.02
CA VAL A 46 -8.39 4.20 -3.56
C VAL A 46 -7.00 3.78 -3.07
N ILE A 47 -6.39 2.77 -3.68
CA ILE A 47 -5.05 2.28 -3.31
C ILE A 47 -4.02 3.41 -3.35
N LEU A 48 -3.94 4.14 -4.47
CA LEU A 48 -2.98 5.23 -4.63
C LEU A 48 -3.27 6.39 -3.69
N THR A 49 -4.54 6.70 -3.44
CA THR A 49 -4.93 7.78 -2.50
C THR A 49 -4.51 7.45 -1.08
N GLU A 50 -4.74 6.22 -0.62
CA GLU A 50 -4.35 5.79 0.73
C GLU A 50 -2.83 5.74 0.89
N ILE A 51 -2.10 5.20 -0.10
CA ILE A 51 -0.62 5.21 -0.08
C ILE A 51 -0.10 6.65 0.01
N ARG A 52 -0.66 7.59 -0.78
CA ARG A 52 -0.26 9.01 -0.74
C ARG A 52 -0.61 9.69 0.58
N SER A 53 -1.68 9.26 1.25
CA SER A 53 -1.98 9.72 2.61
C SER A 53 -0.90 9.26 3.58
N LEU A 54 -0.54 7.98 3.56
CA LEU A 54 0.52 7.43 4.41
C LEU A 54 1.88 8.09 4.13
N MET A 55 2.21 8.36 2.86
CA MET A 55 3.44 9.06 2.47
C MET A 55 3.57 10.43 3.17
N GLN A 56 2.46 11.17 3.34
CA GLN A 56 2.47 12.44 4.05
C GLN A 56 2.77 12.26 5.55
N ASP A 57 2.23 11.21 6.18
CA ASP A 57 2.51 10.89 7.58
C ASP A 57 4.00 10.58 7.82
N TYR A 58 4.67 9.93 6.86
CA TYR A 58 6.11 9.67 6.88
C TYR A 58 6.97 10.81 6.31
N SER A 59 6.35 11.92 5.87
CA SER A 59 7.04 13.08 5.26
C SER A 59 7.94 12.70 4.08
N ILE A 60 7.47 11.78 3.23
CA ILE A 60 8.12 11.39 1.97
C ILE A 60 7.34 11.89 0.76
N GLU A 61 8.06 12.24 -0.30
CA GLU A 61 7.47 12.74 -1.55
C GLU A 61 7.42 11.67 -2.63
N ALA A 62 8.30 10.66 -2.56
CA ALA A 62 8.33 9.51 -3.43
C ALA A 62 8.45 8.21 -2.62
N TYR A 63 7.82 7.14 -3.08
CA TYR A 63 7.91 5.81 -2.49
C TYR A 63 8.22 4.78 -3.59
N ILE A 64 9.28 4.00 -3.39
CA ILE A 64 9.78 3.02 -4.35
C ILE A 64 9.25 1.63 -3.98
N ILE A 65 8.65 0.96 -4.96
CA ILE A 65 8.06 -0.38 -4.83
C ILE A 65 8.66 -1.26 -5.93
N PRO A 66 9.74 -1.99 -5.64
CA PRO A 66 10.36 -2.91 -6.60
C PRO A 66 9.56 -4.22 -6.70
N SER A 67 9.79 -4.97 -7.78
CA SER A 67 9.20 -6.30 -7.99
C SER A 67 10.00 -7.42 -7.32
N VAL A 68 10.54 -7.22 -6.12
CA VAL A 68 11.34 -8.23 -5.39
C VAL A 68 10.71 -8.53 -4.03
N ASP A 69 11.08 -9.67 -3.44
CA ASP A 69 10.82 -9.98 -2.03
C ASP A 69 12.08 -9.78 -1.17
N ALA A 70 11.98 -10.08 0.12
CA ALA A 70 13.09 -9.91 1.07
C ALA A 70 14.32 -10.79 0.81
N HIS A 71 14.19 -11.81 -0.05
CA HIS A 71 15.24 -12.77 -0.36
C HIS A 71 15.74 -12.65 -1.80
N ASN A 72 15.21 -11.69 -2.57
CA ASN A 72 15.44 -11.57 -3.99
C ASN A 72 15.18 -12.89 -4.73
N SER A 73 14.08 -13.55 -4.39
CA SER A 73 13.67 -14.84 -4.95
C SER A 73 13.38 -14.73 -6.45
N GLU A 74 13.66 -15.80 -7.20
CA GLU A 74 13.34 -15.87 -8.63
C GLU A 74 11.82 -15.84 -8.88
N TYR A 75 11.05 -16.49 -7.99
CA TYR A 75 9.60 -16.52 -8.02
C TYR A 75 9.02 -15.97 -6.72
N ILE A 76 8.20 -14.94 -6.84
CA ILE A 76 7.66 -14.22 -5.69
C ILE A 76 6.30 -14.80 -5.31
N SER A 77 6.17 -15.11 -4.01
CA SER A 77 4.93 -15.59 -3.39
C SER A 77 3.80 -14.56 -3.58
N LEU A 78 2.54 -15.01 -3.67
CA LEU A 78 1.41 -14.08 -3.82
C LEU A 78 1.34 -13.03 -2.70
N HIS A 79 1.75 -13.39 -1.49
CA HIS A 79 1.85 -12.49 -0.34
C HIS A 79 2.83 -11.33 -0.59
N ASP A 80 3.92 -11.54 -1.33
CA ASP A 80 4.96 -10.54 -1.55
C ASP A 80 4.82 -9.77 -2.86
N ARG A 81 3.78 -10.05 -3.67
CA ARG A 81 3.51 -9.33 -4.93
C ARG A 81 2.88 -7.95 -4.72
N ARG A 82 3.44 -7.16 -3.81
CA ARG A 82 3.05 -5.77 -3.49
C ARG A 82 3.02 -4.89 -4.74
N TYR A 83 4.04 -5.06 -5.57
CA TYR A 83 4.16 -4.31 -6.82
C TYR A 83 2.99 -4.63 -7.77
N GLN A 84 2.59 -5.91 -7.90
CA GLN A 84 1.45 -6.32 -8.73
C GLN A 84 0.15 -5.75 -8.16
N TYR A 85 -0.02 -5.77 -6.84
CA TYR A 85 -1.20 -5.18 -6.19
C TYR A 85 -1.37 -3.69 -6.50
N VAL A 86 -0.28 -2.90 -6.50
CA VAL A 86 -0.37 -1.45 -6.77
C VAL A 86 -0.35 -1.07 -8.24
N THR A 87 -0.05 -1.99 -9.17
CA THR A 87 0.05 -1.68 -10.61
C THR A 87 -0.92 -2.45 -11.48
N ASN A 88 -1.48 -3.56 -11.00
CA ASN A 88 -2.12 -4.63 -11.77
C ASN A 88 -1.22 -5.32 -12.80
N PHE A 89 0.08 -4.98 -12.88
CA PHE A 89 1.00 -5.61 -13.82
C PHE A 89 1.41 -6.99 -13.36
N THR A 90 1.42 -7.96 -14.28
CA THR A 90 1.60 -9.39 -13.97
C THR A 90 2.95 -9.95 -14.41
N GLY A 91 3.84 -9.14 -15.00
CA GLY A 91 5.20 -9.56 -15.35
C GLY A 91 6.05 -9.90 -14.12
N SER A 92 7.30 -10.30 -14.32
CA SER A 92 8.18 -10.63 -13.19
C SER A 92 9.17 -9.53 -12.82
N ALA A 93 9.35 -8.53 -13.69
CA ALA A 93 10.31 -7.46 -13.49
C ALA A 93 9.64 -6.10 -13.63
N GLY A 94 9.89 -5.23 -12.65
CA GLY A 94 9.48 -3.84 -12.72
C GLY A 94 9.81 -3.05 -11.47
N THR A 95 9.66 -1.74 -11.55
CA THR A 95 9.74 -0.84 -10.40
C THR A 95 8.66 0.21 -10.51
N ALA A 96 7.77 0.26 -9.53
CA ALA A 96 6.80 1.32 -9.37
C ALA A 96 7.38 2.43 -8.47
N ILE A 97 7.21 3.68 -8.87
CA ILE A 97 7.52 4.84 -8.04
C ILE A 97 6.25 5.69 -7.94
N ILE A 98 5.74 5.83 -6.73
CA ILE A 98 4.57 6.66 -6.42
C ILE A 98 5.09 7.98 -5.86
N MET A 99 4.64 9.09 -6.44
CA MET A 99 4.76 10.42 -5.86
C MET A 99 3.40 10.95 -5.40
N LEU A 100 3.41 12.05 -4.65
CA LEU A 100 2.19 12.68 -4.13
C LEU A 100 1.18 13.06 -5.22
N SER A 101 1.64 13.41 -6.43
CA SER A 101 0.78 13.89 -7.54
C SER A 101 0.83 13.04 -8.81
N LYS A 102 1.77 12.11 -8.93
CA LYS A 102 2.00 11.29 -10.14
C LYS A 102 2.60 9.95 -9.77
N ALA A 103 2.59 9.01 -10.70
CA ALA A 103 3.23 7.70 -10.52
C ALA A 103 3.82 7.24 -11.85
N ALA A 104 4.92 6.52 -11.78
CA ALA A 104 5.62 5.98 -12.94
C ALA A 104 6.05 4.54 -12.69
N PHE A 105 6.01 3.74 -13.76
CA PHE A 105 6.30 2.31 -13.72
C PHE A 105 7.36 1.97 -14.76
N TRP A 106 8.50 1.44 -14.33
CA TRP A 106 9.56 0.94 -15.20
C TRP A 106 9.46 -0.56 -15.36
N THR A 107 9.71 -1.03 -16.58
CA THR A 107 9.95 -2.44 -16.88
C THR A 107 10.92 -2.58 -18.04
N ASP A 108 11.59 -3.72 -18.12
CA ASP A 108 12.51 -4.04 -19.22
C ASP A 108 11.81 -4.48 -20.51
N SER A 109 12.63 -4.63 -21.56
CA SER A 109 12.18 -4.89 -22.93
C SER A 109 11.39 -6.17 -23.14
N ARG A 110 11.52 -7.17 -22.26
CA ARG A 110 10.75 -8.42 -22.32
C ARG A 110 9.26 -8.16 -22.12
N TYR A 111 8.95 -7.08 -21.40
CA TYR A 111 7.62 -6.80 -20.87
C TYR A 111 6.97 -5.55 -21.45
N HIS A 112 7.64 -4.82 -22.36
CA HIS A 112 7.10 -3.57 -22.92
C HIS A 112 5.69 -3.71 -23.49
N LEU A 113 5.43 -4.75 -24.31
CA LEU A 113 4.10 -4.98 -24.90
C LEU A 113 3.07 -5.40 -23.87
N GLN A 114 3.47 -6.18 -22.85
CA GLN A 114 2.56 -6.58 -21.78
C GLN A 114 2.17 -5.37 -20.93
N ALA A 115 3.15 -4.54 -20.57
CA ALA A 115 2.92 -3.35 -19.78
C ALA A 115 2.04 -2.31 -20.51
N GLU A 116 2.16 -2.18 -21.83
CA GLU A 116 1.23 -1.35 -22.62
C GLU A 116 -0.24 -1.80 -22.51
N ASN A 117 -0.48 -3.09 -22.30
CA ASN A 117 -1.83 -3.64 -22.21
C ASN A 117 -2.39 -3.65 -20.77
N GLU A 118 -1.52 -3.81 -19.77
CA GLU A 118 -1.92 -4.00 -18.37
C GLU A 118 -1.85 -2.72 -17.54
N ILE A 119 -0.92 -1.81 -17.85
CA ILE A 119 -0.75 -0.57 -17.09
C ILE A 119 -1.79 0.46 -17.54
N ASP A 120 -2.63 0.90 -16.60
CA ASP A 120 -3.60 1.95 -16.85
C ASP A 120 -2.93 3.34 -16.91
N PRO A 121 -2.93 4.02 -18.07
CA PRO A 121 -2.27 5.31 -18.26
C PRO A 121 -2.95 6.46 -17.48
N SER A 122 -4.15 6.24 -16.94
CA SER A 122 -4.85 7.21 -16.08
C SER A 122 -4.17 7.36 -14.72
N TYR A 123 -3.44 6.33 -14.29
CA TYR A 123 -2.76 6.29 -12.98
C TYR A 123 -1.24 6.30 -13.10
N TRP A 124 -0.69 5.66 -14.15
CA TRP A 124 0.73 5.37 -14.27
C TRP A 124 1.32 5.90 -15.57
N THR A 125 2.49 6.52 -15.49
CA THR A 125 3.34 6.75 -16.66
C THR A 125 4.20 5.52 -16.90
N LEU A 126 3.96 4.80 -18.00
CA LEU A 126 4.78 3.66 -18.41
C LEU A 126 6.14 4.13 -18.93
N MET A 127 7.20 3.61 -18.32
CA MET A 127 8.60 3.89 -18.64
C MET A 127 9.26 2.62 -19.18
N LYS A 128 9.49 2.59 -20.50
CA LYS A 128 10.11 1.46 -21.19
C LYS A 128 11.63 1.51 -21.05
N GLU A 129 12.19 0.74 -20.14
CA GLU A 129 13.62 0.80 -19.81
C GLU A 129 14.49 0.43 -21.02
N GLY A 130 15.59 1.17 -21.21
CA GLY A 130 16.50 0.98 -22.33
C GLY A 130 16.03 1.58 -23.67
N VAL A 131 14.84 2.18 -23.73
CA VAL A 131 14.39 2.94 -24.91
C VAL A 131 14.97 4.36 -24.86
N THR A 132 15.55 4.81 -25.98
CA THR A 132 16.11 6.16 -26.11
C THR A 132 15.09 7.23 -25.74
N GLY A 133 15.49 8.14 -24.84
CA GLY A 133 14.64 9.26 -24.39
C GLY A 133 13.76 8.92 -23.19
N VAL A 134 13.71 7.67 -22.74
CA VAL A 134 13.08 7.31 -21.45
C VAL A 134 14.09 7.55 -20.33
N PRO A 135 13.77 8.37 -19.32
CA PRO A 135 14.68 8.60 -18.21
C PRO A 135 14.84 7.35 -17.36
N THR A 136 16.03 7.19 -16.78
CA THR A 136 16.25 6.26 -15.68
C THR A 136 15.42 6.65 -14.46
N ARG A 137 15.24 5.71 -13.52
CA ARG A 137 14.54 5.94 -12.25
C ARG A 137 15.15 7.12 -11.47
N ASP A 138 16.48 7.15 -11.41
CA ASP A 138 17.25 8.21 -10.76
C ASP A 138 17.00 9.57 -11.42
N GLU A 139 17.15 9.68 -12.75
CA GLU A 139 16.90 10.92 -13.50
C GLU A 139 15.46 11.42 -13.33
N TRP A 140 14.50 10.49 -13.33
CA TRP A 140 13.11 10.83 -13.11
C TRP A 140 12.87 11.34 -11.69
N LEU A 141 13.43 10.71 -10.65
CA LEU A 141 13.35 11.25 -9.29
C LEU A 141 13.96 12.65 -9.20
N LEU A 142 15.18 12.82 -9.69
CA LEU A 142 15.91 14.10 -9.62
C LEU A 142 15.18 15.25 -10.33
N SER A 143 14.49 14.96 -11.43
CA SER A 143 13.73 15.95 -12.21
C SER A 143 12.35 16.27 -11.65
N ASN A 144 11.84 15.46 -10.72
CA ASN A 144 10.45 15.58 -10.25
C ASN A 144 10.31 15.90 -8.76
N LEU A 145 11.36 15.67 -7.94
CA LEU A 145 11.36 15.94 -6.51
C LEU A 145 11.45 17.44 -6.20
N SER A 146 10.74 17.86 -5.15
CA SER A 146 10.87 19.19 -4.58
C SER A 146 12.17 19.35 -3.78
N PRO A 147 12.74 20.57 -3.65
CA PRO A 147 13.97 20.78 -2.89
C PRO A 147 13.90 20.21 -1.46
N GLY A 148 14.89 19.40 -1.10
CA GLY A 148 14.97 18.79 0.24
C GLY A 148 14.03 17.59 0.48
N ALA A 149 13.35 17.10 -0.56
CA ALA A 149 12.43 15.98 -0.48
C ALA A 149 13.09 14.68 0.02
N GLN A 150 12.24 13.81 0.57
CA GLN A 150 12.61 12.48 1.03
C GLN A 150 11.97 11.41 0.14
N VAL A 151 12.75 10.37 -0.16
CA VAL A 151 12.33 9.21 -0.93
C VAL A 151 12.30 8.02 0.02
N GLY A 152 11.15 7.37 0.16
CA GLY A 152 10.97 6.19 0.98
C GLY A 152 11.15 4.90 0.21
N THR A 153 11.68 3.88 0.87
CA THR A 153 11.71 2.49 0.39
C THR A 153 11.57 1.54 1.58
N ASP A 154 11.14 0.30 1.30
CA ASP A 154 11.21 -0.77 2.29
C ASP A 154 12.66 -1.28 2.41
N PRO A 155 13.26 -1.34 3.63
CA PRO A 155 14.63 -1.79 3.83
C PRO A 155 14.87 -3.25 3.41
N PHE A 156 13.84 -4.08 3.38
CA PHE A 156 13.96 -5.49 2.98
C PHE A 156 13.86 -5.68 1.47
N LEU A 157 13.37 -4.68 0.72
CA LEU A 157 13.15 -4.79 -0.72
C LEU A 157 14.21 -4.05 -1.56
N ILE A 158 15.25 -3.52 -0.92
CA ILE A 158 16.36 -2.84 -1.59
C ILE A 158 17.69 -3.48 -1.18
N ALA A 159 18.50 -3.85 -2.17
CA ALA A 159 19.85 -4.33 -1.91
C ALA A 159 20.69 -3.21 -1.28
N SER A 160 21.57 -3.55 -0.33
CA SER A 160 22.43 -2.56 0.34
C SER A 160 23.27 -1.73 -0.64
N THR A 161 23.82 -2.38 -1.66
CA THR A 161 24.58 -1.72 -2.74
C THR A 161 23.74 -0.71 -3.51
N GLU A 162 22.47 -1.02 -3.77
CA GLU A 162 21.56 -0.11 -4.46
C GLU A 162 21.11 1.04 -3.55
N TYR A 163 20.87 0.76 -2.27
CA TYR A 163 20.56 1.78 -1.27
C TYR A 163 21.70 2.81 -1.15
N GLU A 164 22.95 2.35 -1.04
CA GLU A 164 24.13 3.22 -0.99
C GLU A 164 24.30 4.03 -2.28
N ARG A 165 24.13 3.38 -3.44
CA ARG A 165 24.26 4.02 -4.75
C ARG A 165 23.20 5.11 -4.95
N LEU A 166 21.93 4.78 -4.80
CA LEU A 166 20.81 5.72 -4.98
C LEU A 166 20.83 6.81 -3.90
N GLY A 167 21.12 6.45 -2.65
CA GLY A 167 21.28 7.40 -1.56
C GLY A 167 22.37 8.43 -1.84
N GLY A 168 23.51 8.00 -2.40
CA GLY A 168 24.58 8.89 -2.83
C GLY A 168 24.16 9.86 -3.95
N VAL A 169 23.45 9.36 -4.98
CA VAL A 169 22.92 10.19 -6.08
C VAL A 169 21.93 11.25 -5.57
N LEU A 170 21.01 10.84 -4.69
CA LEU A 170 20.01 11.72 -4.10
C LEU A 170 20.66 12.78 -3.18
N ALA A 171 21.63 12.37 -2.36
CA ALA A 171 22.33 13.27 -1.45
C ALA A 171 23.11 14.38 -2.18
N GLN A 172 23.70 14.07 -3.34
CA GLN A 172 24.39 15.07 -4.17
C GLN A 172 23.46 16.21 -4.65
N HIS A 173 22.15 15.96 -4.67
CA HIS A 173 21.12 16.93 -5.08
C HIS A 173 20.31 17.47 -3.89
N GLY A 174 20.73 17.18 -2.66
CA GLY A 174 20.07 17.67 -1.44
C GLY A 174 18.82 16.89 -1.03
N TYR A 175 18.58 15.71 -1.63
CA TYR A 175 17.50 14.81 -1.26
C TYR A 175 17.98 13.73 -0.28
N ARG A 176 17.05 12.99 0.34
CA ARG A 176 17.39 11.87 1.23
C ARG A 176 16.64 10.61 0.83
N LEU A 177 17.35 9.49 0.75
CA LEU A 177 16.75 8.16 0.76
C LEU A 177 16.54 7.74 2.22
N ILE A 178 15.34 7.31 2.58
CA ILE A 178 15.01 6.81 3.91
C ILE A 178 14.33 5.44 3.80
N THR A 179 14.52 4.62 4.83
CA THR A 179 13.83 3.34 4.97
C THR A 179 12.61 3.50 5.87
N LEU A 180 11.53 2.81 5.53
CA LEU A 180 10.32 2.73 6.36
C LEU A 180 10.23 1.33 6.96
N GLU A 181 10.09 1.22 8.29
CA GLU A 181 9.98 -0.08 8.97
C GLU A 181 8.73 -0.87 8.54
N ARG A 182 7.66 -0.16 8.14
CA ARG A 182 6.43 -0.76 7.62
C ARG A 182 6.28 -0.47 6.15
N ASN A 183 6.01 -1.50 5.37
CA ASN A 183 5.70 -1.34 3.95
C ASN A 183 4.32 -0.67 3.80
N LEU A 184 4.26 0.45 3.07
CA LEU A 184 3.00 1.19 2.90
C LEU A 184 1.95 0.40 2.12
N VAL A 185 2.38 -0.51 1.22
CA VAL A 185 1.47 -1.38 0.48
C VAL A 185 0.78 -2.35 1.42
N ASP A 186 1.51 -2.91 2.40
CA ASP A 186 0.97 -3.87 3.36
C ASP A 186 -0.12 -3.25 4.24
N ILE A 187 0.01 -1.97 4.55
CA ILE A 187 -0.98 -1.23 5.34
C ILE A 187 -2.29 -1.03 4.55
N VAL A 188 -2.19 -0.83 3.23
CA VAL A 188 -3.33 -0.58 2.34
C VAL A 188 -3.99 -1.87 1.85
N TRP A 189 -3.23 -2.96 1.77
CA TRP A 189 -3.64 -4.25 1.21
C TRP A 189 -4.49 -5.09 2.19
N ASN A 190 -5.76 -4.71 2.30
CA ASN A 190 -6.76 -5.28 3.20
C ASN A 190 -7.11 -6.77 2.97
N ASN A 191 -6.83 -7.30 1.79
CA ASN A 191 -7.04 -8.72 1.44
C ASN A 191 -5.75 -9.42 1.00
N ARG A 192 -4.63 -9.04 1.63
CA ARG A 192 -3.32 -9.61 1.32
C ARG A 192 -3.35 -11.14 1.52
N PRO A 193 -2.92 -11.93 0.53
CA PRO A 193 -2.84 -13.39 0.67
C PRO A 193 -1.98 -13.76 1.88
N PRO A 194 -2.32 -14.80 2.66
CA PRO A 194 -1.51 -15.20 3.80
C PRO A 194 -0.11 -15.62 3.33
N GLN A 195 0.89 -15.40 4.19
CA GLN A 195 2.23 -15.90 3.95
C GLN A 195 2.18 -17.43 3.92
N THR A 196 2.45 -18.03 2.75
CA THR A 196 2.50 -19.48 2.61
C THR A 196 3.77 -20.01 3.25
N SER A 197 3.63 -20.90 4.23
CA SER A 197 4.72 -21.77 4.67
C SER A 197 4.80 -22.96 3.73
N GLU A 198 5.28 -22.77 2.51
CA GLU A 198 5.64 -23.91 1.66
C GLU A 198 7.16 -24.03 1.67
N GLU A 199 7.62 -25.15 2.26
CA GLU A 199 9.00 -25.67 2.33
C GLU A 199 9.56 -26.04 0.95
#